data_AF-A0A9X3N974-F1
#
_entry.id   AF-A0A9X3N974-F1
#
_cell.length_a   1.000
_cell.length_b   1.000
_cell.length_c   1.000
_cell.angle_alpha   90.00
_cell.angle_beta   90.00
_cell.angle_gamma   90.00
#
_symmetry.space_group_name_H-M   'P 1'
#
loop_
_entity.id
_entity.type
_entity.pdbx_description
1 polymer ?
#
loop_
_entity_poly.entity_id
_entity_poly.type
_entity_poly.pdbx_seq_one_letter_code
_entity_poly.pdbx_strand_id
1 'polypeptide(L)'
;MDPYAVLGVRPGSAEAEVVAAYREAAKRWHPDKAGEEGAERMAELNAAYDLARAAAQHGQASPIGFETSPAGVAKAPGDWLLPALRLALGPELLSHLFRGEDVKLVTPTSTWASPRAILAVTDRRLLWLLDDAPVSRVHSLTFRNVAEAKHRVRRKRAQLTVRTLAGRRHVFHDLRPHTAATIERHVLA
;
A
#
# COMPACT_ATOMS: atom_id res chain seq x y z
N MET A 1 -6.28 13.01 1.05
CA MET A 1 -4.90 13.21 1.53
C MET A 1 -3.95 13.07 0.35
N ASP A 2 -3.13 14.09 0.10
CA ASP A 2 -2.08 14.04 -0.91
C ASP A 2 -0.77 13.55 -0.27
N PRO A 3 -0.25 12.38 -0.67
CA PRO A 3 0.95 11.80 -0.06
C PRO A 3 2.20 12.67 -0.28
N TYR A 4 2.29 13.37 -1.41
CA TYR A 4 3.43 14.23 -1.71
C TYR A 4 3.37 15.49 -0.85
N ALA A 5 2.19 16.08 -0.68
CA ALA A 5 2.00 17.22 0.21
C ALA A 5 2.31 16.88 1.68
N VAL A 6 1.92 15.69 2.14
CA VAL A 6 2.18 15.24 3.52
C VAL A 6 3.66 14.99 3.76
N LEU A 7 4.37 14.47 2.77
CA LEU A 7 5.82 14.30 2.81
C LEU A 7 6.60 15.60 2.52
N GLY A 8 5.92 16.65 2.07
CA GLY A 8 6.54 17.93 1.71
C GLY A 8 7.36 17.90 0.41
N VAL A 9 7.02 17.00 -0.52
CA VAL A 9 7.69 16.83 -1.83
C VAL A 9 6.74 17.12 -2.97
N ARG A 10 7.26 17.24 -4.20
CA ARG A 10 6.42 17.45 -5.38
C ARG A 10 5.80 16.14 -5.85
N PRO A 11 4.59 16.16 -6.45
CA PRO A 11 4.04 15.01 -7.15
C PRO A 11 5.02 14.50 -8.21
N GLY A 12 5.29 13.19 -8.21
CA GLY A 12 6.25 12.58 -9.13
C GLY A 12 7.72 12.75 -8.77
N SER A 13 8.06 13.29 -7.59
CA SER A 13 9.43 13.31 -7.06
C SER A 13 10.07 11.92 -7.08
N ALA A 14 11.38 11.88 -7.33
CA ALA A 14 12.15 10.64 -7.41
C ALA A 14 12.12 9.88 -6.08
N GLU A 15 12.23 8.54 -6.12
CA GLU A 15 12.18 7.70 -4.92
C GLU A 15 13.21 8.16 -3.86
N ALA A 16 14.41 8.57 -4.28
CA ALA A 16 15.43 9.08 -3.37
C ALA A 16 15.00 10.36 -2.63
N GLU A 17 14.27 11.25 -3.29
CA GLU A 17 13.75 12.49 -2.69
C GLU A 17 12.61 12.19 -1.72
N VAL A 18 11.70 11.28 -2.10
CA VAL A 18 10.62 10.78 -1.24
C VAL A 18 11.18 10.12 0.03
N VAL A 19 12.25 9.32 -0.10
CA VAL A 19 12.97 8.70 1.03
C VAL A 19 13.63 9.75 1.92
N ALA A 20 14.29 10.76 1.34
CA ALA A 20 14.96 11.81 2.10
C ALA A 20 13.96 12.64 2.91
N ALA A 21 12.89 13.11 2.26
CA ALA A 21 11.86 13.91 2.90
C ALA A 21 11.14 13.15 4.01
N TYR A 22 10.81 11.87 3.77
CA TYR A 22 10.25 11.01 4.82
C TYR A 22 11.19 10.86 6.02
N ARG A 23 12.50 10.68 5.80
CA ARG A 23 13.48 10.56 6.90
C ARG A 23 13.56 11.83 7.74
N GLU A 24 13.54 12.99 7.12
CA GLU A 24 13.57 14.27 7.83
C GLU A 24 12.27 14.52 8.59
N ALA A 25 11.11 14.24 7.98
CA ALA A 25 9.82 14.35 8.63
C ALA A 25 9.68 13.37 9.81
N ALA A 26 10.12 12.12 9.66
CA ALA A 26 10.08 11.10 10.71
C ALA A 26 10.98 11.45 11.91
N LYS A 27 12.14 12.09 11.69
CA LYS A 27 12.99 12.58 12.79
C LYS A 27 12.34 13.72 13.57
N ARG A 28 11.56 14.57 12.87
CA ARG A 28 10.87 15.72 13.45
C ARG A 28 9.65 15.31 14.27
N TRP A 29 8.89 14.35 13.77
CA TRP A 29 7.64 13.87 14.37
C TRP A 29 7.78 12.54 15.11
N HIS A 30 8.99 12.14 15.49
CA HIS A 30 9.21 10.87 16.18
C HIS A 30 8.39 10.84 17.49
N PRO A 31 7.64 9.75 17.78
CA PRO A 31 6.80 9.66 18.98
C PRO A 31 7.60 9.87 20.28
N ASP A 32 8.85 9.42 20.34
CA ASP A 32 9.73 9.69 21.50
C ASP A 32 9.99 11.18 21.76
N LYS A 33 9.81 12.06 20.76
CA LYS A 33 10.03 13.51 20.89
C LYS A 33 8.72 14.30 20.97
N ALA A 34 7.68 13.84 20.28
CA ALA A 34 6.42 14.57 20.09
C ALA A 34 5.21 13.90 20.75
N GLY A 35 5.42 12.83 21.53
CA GLY A 35 4.35 12.15 22.26
C GLY A 35 3.26 11.59 21.35
N GLU A 36 2.01 11.69 21.79
CA GLU A 36 0.84 11.13 21.11
C GLU A 36 0.55 11.81 19.76
N GLU A 37 0.72 13.14 19.68
CA GLU A 37 0.63 13.90 18.41
C GLU A 37 1.69 13.43 17.39
N GLY A 38 2.88 13.08 17.89
CA GLY A 38 3.93 12.47 17.08
C GLY A 38 3.50 11.12 16.50
N ALA A 39 2.78 10.29 17.25
CA ALA A 39 2.31 9.00 16.80
C ALA A 39 1.29 9.11 15.65
N GLU A 40 0.33 10.02 15.77
CA GLU A 40 -0.67 10.29 14.72
C GLU A 40 -0.01 10.83 13.45
N ARG A 41 0.88 11.83 13.59
CA ARG A 41 1.57 12.43 12.45
C ARG A 41 2.52 11.44 11.78
N MET A 42 3.15 10.57 12.56
CA MET A 42 3.99 9.50 12.05
C MET A 42 3.16 8.46 11.28
N ALA A 43 1.95 8.12 11.72
CA ALA A 43 1.04 7.25 10.97
C ALA A 43 0.65 7.85 9.61
N GLU A 44 0.35 9.15 9.56
CA GLU A 44 0.12 9.90 8.31
C GLU A 44 1.33 9.84 7.37
N LEU A 45 2.51 10.19 7.89
CA LEU A 45 3.76 10.17 7.13
C LEU A 45 4.07 8.78 6.59
N ASN A 46 3.76 7.76 7.38
CA ASN A 46 3.89 6.37 6.95
C ASN A 46 2.94 6.07 5.80
N ALA A 47 1.64 6.31 5.95
CA ALA A 47 0.67 6.04 4.89
C ALA A 47 1.03 6.78 3.60
N ALA A 48 1.40 8.07 3.70
CA ALA A 48 1.83 8.88 2.57
C ALA A 48 3.05 8.30 1.84
N TYR A 49 4.07 7.90 2.60
CA TYR A 49 5.29 7.31 2.04
C TYR A 49 5.02 5.99 1.31
N ASP A 50 4.18 5.11 1.86
CA ASP A 50 3.85 3.85 1.20
C ASP A 50 3.08 4.09 -0.11
N LEU A 51 2.13 5.03 -0.11
CA LEU A 51 1.39 5.41 -1.33
C LEU A 51 2.32 5.96 -2.41
N ALA A 52 3.23 6.86 -2.05
CA ALA A 52 4.19 7.44 -2.99
C ALA A 52 5.09 6.38 -3.61
N ARG A 53 5.54 5.39 -2.83
CA ARG A 53 6.37 4.29 -3.35
C ARG A 53 5.58 3.31 -4.22
N ALA A 54 4.35 2.96 -3.85
CA ALA A 54 3.48 2.11 -4.66
C ALA A 54 3.16 2.79 -6.00
N ALA A 55 2.85 4.08 -5.99
CA ALA A 55 2.64 4.86 -7.21
C ALA A 55 3.90 4.92 -8.09
N ALA A 56 5.08 5.08 -7.50
CA ALA A 56 6.34 5.05 -8.24
C ALA A 56 6.64 3.67 -8.86
N GLN A 57 6.21 2.57 -8.24
CA GLN A 57 6.33 1.23 -8.80
C GLN A 57 5.45 1.05 -10.05
N HIS A 58 4.22 1.56 -10.03
CA HIS A 58 3.34 1.55 -11.20
C HIS A 58 3.76 2.53 -12.30
N GLY A 59 4.27 3.71 -11.92
CA GLY A 59 4.72 4.74 -12.87
C GLY A 59 5.95 4.33 -13.68
N GLN A 60 6.79 3.43 -13.17
CA GLN A 60 7.90 2.84 -13.94
C GLN A 60 7.43 1.77 -14.95
N ALA A 61 6.22 1.24 -14.82
CA ALA A 61 5.66 0.20 -15.68
C ALA A 61 4.74 0.72 -16.80
N SER A 62 4.49 2.05 -16.87
CA SER A 62 3.58 2.63 -17.85
C SER A 62 4.29 3.66 -18.76
N PRO A 63 4.70 3.30 -19.99
CA PRO A 63 4.91 4.26 -21.05
C PRO A 63 3.57 4.50 -21.75
N ILE A 64 2.59 5.09 -21.06
CA ILE A 64 1.38 5.54 -21.72
C ILE A 64 1.08 6.94 -21.22
N GLY A 65 1.27 7.90 -22.14
CA GLY A 65 0.97 9.29 -21.92
C GLY A 65 -0.46 9.47 -21.43
N PHE A 66 -0.64 10.45 -20.56
CA PHE A 66 -1.93 11.03 -20.29
C PHE A 66 -2.44 11.70 -21.58
N GLU A 67 -3.02 10.90 -22.48
CA GLU A 67 -3.82 11.44 -23.57
C GLU A 67 -5.22 11.66 -23.02
N THR A 68 -5.55 12.92 -22.83
CA THR A 68 -6.90 13.37 -22.49
C THR A 68 -7.83 13.05 -23.65
N SER A 69 -8.66 12.00 -23.50
CA SER A 69 -9.82 11.79 -24.37
C SER A 69 -11.11 12.09 -23.60
N PRO A 70 -12.00 12.95 -24.13
CA PRO A 70 -13.26 13.31 -23.49
C PRO A 70 -14.41 12.37 -23.90
N ALA A 71 -15.50 12.46 -23.14
CA ALA A 71 -16.85 11.94 -23.39
C ALA A 71 -17.14 10.48 -22.98
N GLY A 72 -18.03 10.36 -21.98
CA GLY A 72 -18.66 9.13 -21.52
C GLY A 72 -18.12 8.65 -20.18
N VAL A 73 -18.36 9.39 -19.08
CA VAL A 73 -17.89 8.99 -17.74
C VAL A 73 -18.74 7.82 -17.22
N ALA A 74 -18.48 6.62 -17.74
CA ALA A 74 -18.58 5.43 -16.91
C ALA A 74 -17.63 5.68 -15.74
N LYS A 75 -18.16 5.72 -14.51
CA LYS A 75 -17.35 5.90 -13.29
C LYS A 75 -16.14 4.98 -13.36
N ALA A 76 -14.94 5.55 -13.52
CA ALA A 76 -13.70 4.80 -13.56
C ALA A 76 -13.59 3.97 -12.27
N PRO A 77 -13.06 2.73 -12.36
CA PRO A 77 -12.86 1.90 -11.18
C PRO A 77 -12.02 2.65 -10.14
N GLY A 78 -12.55 2.73 -8.92
CA GLY A 78 -11.94 3.50 -7.83
C GLY A 78 -12.21 5.01 -7.86
N ASP A 79 -13.20 5.52 -8.60
CA ASP A 79 -13.57 6.96 -8.56
C ASP A 79 -13.96 7.48 -7.17
N TRP A 80 -14.34 6.59 -6.25
CA TRP A 80 -14.59 6.93 -4.85
C TRP A 80 -13.32 6.97 -3.99
N LEU A 81 -12.17 6.53 -4.53
CA LEU A 81 -10.88 6.56 -3.86
C LEU A 81 -10.16 7.87 -4.15
N LEU A 82 -9.31 8.26 -3.21
CA LEU A 82 -8.41 9.39 -3.39
C LEU A 82 -7.50 9.19 -4.63
N PRO A 83 -7.16 10.25 -5.39
CA PRO A 83 -6.29 10.15 -6.56
C PRO A 83 -4.97 9.43 -6.28
N ALA A 84 -4.39 9.67 -5.09
CA ALA A 84 -3.19 9.00 -4.63
C ALA A 84 -3.34 7.47 -4.47
N LEU A 85 -4.48 7.01 -3.95
CA LEU A 85 -4.79 5.59 -3.83
C LEU A 85 -4.97 4.97 -5.21
N ARG A 86 -5.63 5.67 -6.13
CA ARG A 86 -5.82 5.20 -7.52
C ARG A 86 -4.48 5.00 -8.23
N LEU A 87 -3.57 5.95 -8.08
CA LEU A 87 -2.21 5.85 -8.63
C LEU A 87 -1.41 4.72 -7.98
N ALA A 88 -1.51 4.57 -6.65
CA ALA A 88 -0.80 3.54 -5.89
C ALA A 88 -1.30 2.12 -6.13
N LEU A 89 -2.56 1.95 -6.53
CA LEU A 89 -3.17 0.66 -6.88
C LEU A 89 -2.94 0.29 -8.35
N GLY A 90 -2.83 1.29 -9.23
CA GLY A 90 -2.76 1.08 -10.67
C GLY A 90 -4.02 0.45 -11.25
N PRO A 91 -4.10 0.31 -12.59
CA PRO A 91 -5.31 -0.15 -13.27
C PRO A 91 -5.69 -1.58 -12.92
N GLU A 92 -4.71 -2.45 -12.66
CA GLU A 92 -4.94 -3.86 -12.35
C GLU A 92 -5.59 -4.07 -10.97
N LEU A 93 -5.08 -3.45 -9.90
CA LEU A 93 -5.76 -3.60 -8.61
C LEU A 93 -7.10 -2.88 -8.59
N LEU A 94 -7.20 -1.72 -9.26
CA LEU A 94 -8.44 -0.96 -9.35
C LEU A 94 -9.57 -1.75 -10.02
N SER A 95 -9.30 -2.46 -11.12
CA SER A 95 -10.31 -3.26 -11.81
C SER A 95 -10.83 -4.44 -10.98
N HIS A 96 -10.03 -4.90 -10.02
CA HIS A 96 -10.38 -6.00 -9.12
C HIS A 96 -11.08 -5.54 -7.82
N LEU A 97 -11.17 -4.24 -7.55
CA LEU A 97 -11.90 -3.71 -6.41
C LEU A 97 -13.42 -3.70 -6.67
N PHE A 98 -14.19 -4.02 -5.63
CA PHE A 98 -15.64 -3.87 -5.66
C PHE A 98 -16.03 -2.40 -5.55
N ARG A 99 -17.19 -2.05 -6.11
CA ARG A 99 -17.70 -0.69 -6.06
C ARG A 99 -17.96 -0.26 -4.61
N GLY A 100 -17.33 0.85 -4.20
CA GLY A 100 -17.43 1.37 -2.83
C GLY A 100 -16.60 0.61 -1.80
N GLU A 101 -15.69 -0.27 -2.22
CA GLU A 101 -14.70 -0.90 -1.34
C GLU A 101 -13.69 0.14 -0.86
N ASP A 102 -13.54 0.27 0.45
CA ASP A 102 -12.66 1.28 1.05
C ASP A 102 -11.25 0.71 1.17
N VAL A 103 -10.25 1.49 0.74
CA VAL A 103 -8.85 1.09 0.77
C VAL A 103 -8.16 1.85 1.89
N LYS A 104 -7.88 1.14 2.99
CA LYS A 104 -7.28 1.72 4.17
C LYS A 104 -5.77 1.94 4.03
N LEU A 105 -5.10 1.02 3.34
CA LEU A 105 -3.65 1.06 3.22
C LEU A 105 -3.20 0.36 1.93
N VAL A 106 -2.19 0.94 1.27
CA VAL A 106 -1.49 0.33 0.13
C VAL A 106 -0.01 0.42 0.42
N THR A 107 0.72 -0.67 0.29
CA THR A 107 2.15 -0.73 0.59
C THR A 107 2.91 -1.65 -0.37
N PRO A 108 4.09 -1.23 -0.83
CA PRO A 108 5.01 -2.13 -1.53
C PRO A 108 5.50 -3.25 -0.60
N THR A 109 5.55 -4.46 -1.13
CA THR A 109 6.02 -5.65 -0.43
C THR A 109 6.73 -6.57 -1.40
N SER A 110 7.31 -7.65 -0.88
CA SER A 110 7.83 -8.75 -1.67
C SER A 110 7.19 -10.05 -1.18
N THR A 111 7.04 -11.02 -2.07
CA THR A 111 6.57 -12.37 -1.73
C THR A 111 7.58 -13.37 -2.28
N TRP A 112 7.44 -14.63 -1.88
CA TRP A 112 8.27 -15.69 -2.47
C TRP A 112 8.07 -15.82 -4.00
N ALA A 113 6.89 -15.43 -4.50
CA ALA A 113 6.53 -15.51 -5.91
C ALA A 113 6.92 -14.24 -6.70
N SER A 114 7.23 -13.14 -6.02
CA SER A 114 7.50 -11.84 -6.65
C SER A 114 8.32 -10.93 -5.74
N PRO A 115 9.55 -10.53 -6.13
CA PRO A 115 10.29 -9.46 -5.47
C PRO A 115 9.59 -8.09 -5.49
N ARG A 116 8.62 -7.87 -6.40
CA ARG A 116 7.89 -6.60 -6.56
C ARG A 116 6.39 -6.86 -6.46
N ALA A 117 5.86 -6.79 -5.26
CA ALA A 117 4.43 -6.92 -5.03
C ALA A 117 3.85 -5.65 -4.40
N ILE A 118 2.59 -5.39 -4.66
CA ILE A 118 1.84 -4.29 -4.03
C ILE A 118 0.71 -4.91 -3.25
N LEU A 119 0.66 -4.64 -1.95
CA LEU A 119 -0.38 -5.13 -1.05
C LEU A 119 -1.31 -3.98 -0.70
N ALA A 120 -2.59 -4.15 -1.04
CA ALA A 120 -3.69 -3.30 -0.66
C ALA A 120 -4.55 -3.98 0.43
N VAL A 121 -4.89 -3.20 1.44
CA VAL A 121 -5.70 -3.60 2.58
C VAL A 121 -7.00 -2.82 2.49
N THR A 122 -8.10 -3.54 2.33
CA THR A 122 -9.44 -2.95 2.22
C THR A 122 -10.22 -3.12 3.52
N ASP A 123 -11.46 -2.64 3.57
CA ASP A 123 -12.40 -2.90 4.66
C ASP A 123 -12.84 -4.38 4.77
N ARG A 124 -12.60 -5.22 3.76
CA ARG A 124 -13.16 -6.60 3.69
C ARG A 124 -12.17 -7.71 3.31
N ARG A 125 -11.04 -7.35 2.70
CA ARG A 125 -10.03 -8.30 2.21
C ARG A 125 -8.64 -7.68 2.03
N LEU A 126 -7.64 -8.55 1.97
CA LEU A 126 -6.35 -8.23 1.37
C LEU A 126 -6.43 -8.44 -0.15
N LEU A 127 -5.85 -7.53 -0.90
CA LEU A 127 -5.70 -7.62 -2.36
C LEU A 127 -4.23 -7.34 -2.67
N TRP A 128 -3.57 -8.18 -3.45
CA TRP A 128 -2.18 -7.91 -3.83
C TRP A 128 -1.90 -8.24 -5.28
N LEU A 129 -1.01 -7.45 -5.87
CA LEU A 129 -0.52 -7.60 -7.24
C LEU A 129 0.92 -8.09 -7.20
N LEU A 130 1.24 -9.08 -8.03
CA LEU A 130 2.58 -9.54 -8.34
C LEU A 130 3.03 -8.86 -9.65
N ASP A 131 3.87 -7.85 -9.54
CA ASP A 131 4.22 -6.95 -10.66
C ASP A 131 5.01 -7.66 -11.76
N ASP A 132 5.73 -8.72 -11.44
CA ASP A 132 6.57 -9.49 -12.37
C ASP A 132 6.00 -10.87 -12.75
N ALA A 133 4.83 -11.24 -12.24
CA ALA A 133 4.23 -12.53 -12.58
C ALA A 133 3.63 -12.52 -14.01
N PRO A 134 3.82 -13.57 -14.82
CA PRO A 134 3.31 -13.61 -16.20
C PRO A 134 1.80 -13.83 -16.28
N VAL A 135 1.20 -14.49 -15.27
CA VAL A 135 -0.24 -14.80 -15.20
C VAL A 135 -0.72 -14.77 -13.74
N SER A 136 -2.03 -14.61 -13.54
CA SER A 136 -2.67 -14.61 -12.21
C SER A 136 -2.01 -13.63 -11.23
N ARG A 137 -1.69 -12.43 -11.72
CA ARG A 137 -0.92 -11.42 -11.00
C ARG A 137 -1.66 -10.87 -9.79
N VAL A 138 -2.99 -10.74 -9.89
CA VAL A 138 -3.83 -10.21 -8.82
C VAL A 138 -4.41 -11.35 -7.99
N HIS A 139 -4.22 -11.27 -6.69
CA HIS A 139 -4.76 -12.21 -5.72
C HIS A 139 -5.55 -11.49 -4.64
N SER A 140 -6.53 -12.19 -4.07
CA SER A 140 -7.34 -11.65 -2.99
C SER A 140 -7.56 -12.67 -1.87
N LEU A 141 -7.69 -12.16 -0.64
CA LEU A 141 -7.97 -12.96 0.55
C LEU A 141 -8.95 -12.21 1.46
N THR A 142 -10.19 -12.68 1.52
CA THR A 142 -11.22 -12.13 2.41
C THR A 142 -10.88 -12.39 3.88
N PHE A 143 -11.13 -11.43 4.76
CA PHE A 143 -10.81 -11.56 6.18
C PHE A 143 -11.54 -12.74 6.85
N ARG A 144 -12.78 -13.03 6.43
CA ARG A 144 -13.51 -14.24 6.88
C ARG A 144 -12.79 -15.57 6.64
N ASN A 145 -11.84 -15.61 5.70
CA ASN A 145 -11.08 -16.80 5.36
C ASN A 145 -9.69 -16.81 6.04
N VAL A 146 -9.37 -15.81 6.85
CA VAL A 146 -8.12 -15.73 7.60
C VAL A 146 -8.30 -16.49 8.91
N ALA A 147 -7.44 -17.47 9.15
CA ALA A 147 -7.37 -18.20 10.41
C ALA A 147 -6.45 -17.50 11.42
N GLU A 148 -5.35 -16.93 10.92
CA GLU A 148 -4.29 -16.37 11.74
C GLU A 148 -3.49 -15.36 10.91
N ALA A 149 -3.16 -14.22 11.51
CA ALA A 149 -2.21 -13.25 10.94
C ALA A 149 -1.16 -12.93 12.00
N LYS A 150 0.12 -12.99 11.63
CA LYS A 150 1.25 -12.71 12.52
C LYS A 150 2.32 -11.93 11.78
N HIS A 151 2.76 -10.82 12.35
CA HIS A 151 3.95 -10.10 11.90
C HIS A 151 5.19 -10.46 12.72
N ARG A 152 6.35 -10.46 12.05
CA ARG A 152 7.65 -10.62 12.69
C ARG A 152 8.58 -9.52 12.21
N VAL A 153 9.09 -8.71 13.14
CA VAL A 153 10.06 -7.67 12.84
C VAL A 153 11.48 -8.27 12.79
N ARG A 154 12.24 -7.94 11.75
CA ARG A 154 13.67 -8.25 11.62
C ARG A 154 14.42 -6.99 11.21
N ARG A 155 15.22 -6.45 12.14
CA ARG A 155 15.97 -5.18 11.97
C ARG A 155 15.02 -4.04 11.59
N LYS A 156 15.14 -3.50 10.36
CA LYS A 156 14.36 -2.36 9.84
C LYS A 156 13.17 -2.78 8.98
N ARG A 157 12.91 -4.08 8.83
CA ARG A 157 11.81 -4.62 8.01
C ARG A 157 10.97 -5.60 8.82
N ALA A 158 9.79 -5.89 8.33
CA ALA A 158 8.86 -6.84 8.90
C ALA A 158 8.36 -7.82 7.84
N GLN A 159 8.04 -9.01 8.32
CA GLN A 159 7.39 -10.06 7.57
C GLN A 159 5.99 -10.24 8.13
N LEU A 160 4.96 -10.26 7.27
CA LEU A 160 3.60 -10.61 7.65
C LEU A 160 3.27 -12.00 7.11
N THR A 161 2.87 -12.90 7.98
CA THR A 161 2.39 -14.23 7.62
C THR A 161 0.89 -14.31 7.88
N VAL A 162 0.12 -14.65 6.85
CA VAL A 162 -1.33 -14.82 6.92
C VAL A 162 -1.65 -16.28 6.58
N ARG A 163 -2.25 -17.00 7.52
CA ARG A 163 -2.80 -18.35 7.29
C ARG A 163 -4.29 -18.27 7.06
N THR A 164 -4.74 -19.03 6.08
CA THR A 164 -6.15 -19.17 5.75
C THR A 164 -6.78 -20.33 6.51
N LEU A 165 -8.10 -20.32 6.64
CA LEU A 165 -8.88 -21.44 7.19
C LEU A 165 -8.69 -22.73 6.37
N ALA A 166 -8.40 -22.61 5.08
CA ALA A 166 -8.07 -23.72 4.18
C ALA A 166 -6.62 -24.24 4.33
N GLY A 167 -5.86 -23.76 5.32
CA GLY A 167 -4.48 -24.20 5.57
C GLY A 167 -3.41 -23.56 4.67
N ARG A 168 -3.80 -22.74 3.67
CA ARG A 168 -2.84 -22.00 2.83
C ARG A 168 -2.15 -20.91 3.63
N ARG A 169 -0.86 -20.67 3.35
CA ARG A 169 -0.04 -19.65 3.99
C ARG A 169 0.45 -18.63 2.97
N HIS A 170 0.16 -17.37 3.21
CA HIS A 170 0.66 -16.22 2.46
C HIS A 170 1.71 -15.50 3.28
N VAL A 171 2.84 -15.16 2.66
CA VAL A 171 3.96 -14.52 3.34
C VAL A 171 4.38 -13.28 2.55
N PHE A 172 4.28 -12.14 3.22
CA PHE A 172 4.67 -10.84 2.71
C PHE A 172 5.93 -10.39 3.44
N HIS A 173 6.94 -10.03 2.68
CA HIS A 173 8.25 -9.63 3.14
C HIS A 173 8.46 -8.14 2.87
N ASP A 174 9.55 -7.62 3.41
CA ASP A 174 10.00 -6.24 3.19
C ASP A 174 9.02 -5.13 3.61
N LEU A 175 7.99 -5.48 4.37
CA LEU A 175 7.05 -4.54 4.95
C LEU A 175 7.72 -3.66 5.99
N ARG A 176 7.18 -2.47 6.21
CA ARG A 176 7.62 -1.63 7.34
C ARG A 176 7.00 -2.17 8.63
N PRO A 177 7.72 -2.17 9.77
CA PRO A 177 7.22 -2.74 11.03
C PRO A 177 5.84 -2.20 11.45
N HIS A 178 5.67 -0.88 11.40
CA HIS A 178 4.39 -0.25 11.75
C HIS A 178 3.26 -0.60 10.78
N THR A 179 3.57 -0.66 9.48
CA THR A 179 2.62 -1.09 8.44
C THR A 179 2.18 -2.53 8.69
N ALA A 180 3.12 -3.45 8.94
CA ALA A 180 2.80 -4.85 9.22
C ALA A 180 1.93 -5.03 10.48
N ALA A 181 2.24 -4.30 11.55
CA ALA A 181 1.43 -4.30 12.77
C ALA A 181 0.02 -3.74 12.54
N THR A 182 -0.11 -2.71 11.69
CA THR A 182 -1.41 -2.14 11.32
C THR A 182 -2.23 -3.13 10.48
N ILE A 183 -1.59 -3.82 9.54
CA ILE A 183 -2.24 -4.87 8.75
C ILE A 183 -2.73 -6.00 9.65
N GLU A 184 -1.89 -6.49 10.56
CA GLU A 184 -2.30 -7.56 11.49
C GLU A 184 -3.52 -7.17 12.31
N ARG A 185 -3.51 -5.99 12.93
CA ARG A 185 -4.64 -5.48 13.71
C ARG A 185 -5.91 -5.38 12.86
N HIS A 186 -5.81 -4.90 11.62
CA HIS A 186 -6.96 -4.72 10.75
C HIS A 186 -7.49 -6.05 10.19
N VAL A 187 -6.63 -7.03 9.96
CA VAL A 187 -7.03 -8.37 9.48
C VAL A 187 -7.74 -9.18 10.56
N LEU A 188 -7.41 -8.94 11.84
CA LEU A 188 -7.97 -9.64 13.00
C LEU A 188 -9.09 -8.86 13.72
N ALA A 189 -9.43 -7.66 13.24
CA ALA A 189 -10.53 -6.85 13.76
C ALA A 189 -11.89 -7.32 13.22
#